data_AF-A0A954ZT36-F1
#
_entry.id   AF-A0A954ZT36-F1
#
_cell.length_a   1.000
_cell.length_b   1.000
_cell.length_c   1.000
_cell.angle_alpha   90.00
_cell.angle_beta   90.00
_cell.angle_gamma   90.00
#
_symmetry.space_group_name_H-M   'P 1'
#
loop_
_entity.id
_entity.type
_entity.pdbx_description
1 polymer ?
#
loop_
_entity_poly.entity_id
_entity_poly.type
_entity_poly.pdbx_seq_one_letter_code
_entity_poly.pdbx_strand_id
1 'polypeptide(L)'
;MSTDERIYVGYLPMSGRLRTFTLIAVSALLLAGLVASGIVAYTLRRSGTGQWDTSQPVTLSGVARLRPYPHLETLDGPVLLAEPGKHGAQGRTANIDGHEVMVTGTTLMRGTLRALEITEVSAPSGERVGPTSIELGADEITLLGEILDSKCYLGAMKPGDGPTHKACAILCLRGGIAPLFVGETEAGEVIVAVLCSPDGSPVSEEIIAFAGETVRVRGRIGTFGSLQVFAVAPGALPAAGD
;
A
#
# COMPACT_ATOMS: atom_id res chain seq x y z
N MET A 1 -19.72 -51.12 -52.07
CA MET A 1 -18.95 -50.87 -50.83
C MET A 1 -19.77 -49.91 -49.99
N SER A 2 -20.58 -50.44 -49.07
CA SER A 2 -21.39 -49.62 -48.17
C SER A 2 -20.51 -49.23 -46.98
N THR A 3 -20.17 -47.95 -46.88
CA THR A 3 -19.55 -47.38 -45.69
C THR A 3 -20.60 -47.40 -44.58
N ASP A 4 -20.32 -48.18 -43.53
CA ASP A 4 -21.12 -48.32 -42.32
C ASP A 4 -21.22 -46.96 -41.59
N GLU A 5 -22.23 -46.17 -41.96
CA GLU A 5 -22.61 -44.96 -41.23
C GLU A 5 -23.31 -45.37 -39.94
N ARG A 6 -22.51 -45.55 -38.89
CA ARG A 6 -23.00 -45.85 -37.54
C ARG A 6 -23.85 -44.69 -37.03
N ILE A 7 -25.18 -44.87 -37.08
CA ILE A 7 -26.17 -43.95 -36.50
C ILE A 7 -25.99 -43.92 -34.98
N TYR A 8 -25.81 -42.73 -34.42
CA TYR A 8 -25.76 -42.52 -32.97
C TYR A 8 -27.18 -42.66 -32.38
N VAL A 9 -27.37 -43.61 -31.45
CA VAL A 9 -28.66 -43.87 -30.78
C VAL A 9 -28.52 -43.55 -29.30
N GLY A 10 -29.03 -42.39 -28.88
CA GLY A 10 -28.76 -41.80 -27.56
C GLY A 10 -29.40 -42.49 -26.34
N TYR A 11 -30.29 -43.47 -26.53
CA TYR A 11 -30.93 -44.20 -25.43
C TYR A 11 -30.28 -45.57 -25.13
N LEU A 12 -29.32 -46.01 -25.94
CA LEU A 12 -28.58 -47.25 -25.68
C LEU A 12 -27.44 -47.00 -24.69
N PRO A 13 -27.10 -47.99 -23.84
CA PRO A 13 -26.00 -47.85 -22.90
C PRO A 13 -24.68 -47.63 -23.64
N MET A 14 -23.86 -46.73 -23.09
CA MET A 14 -22.55 -46.40 -23.64
C MET A 14 -21.67 -47.67 -23.71
N SER A 15 -21.06 -47.91 -24.88
CA SER A 15 -20.14 -49.04 -25.03
C SER A 15 -18.97 -48.95 -24.04
N GLY A 16 -18.47 -50.09 -23.55
CA GLY A 16 -17.44 -50.12 -22.49
C GLY A 16 -16.19 -49.29 -22.82
N ARG A 17 -15.73 -49.31 -24.08
CA ARG A 17 -14.57 -48.50 -24.54
C ARG A 17 -14.86 -47.00 -24.46
N LEU A 18 -16.05 -46.57 -24.89
CA LEU A 18 -16.44 -45.16 -24.85
C LEU A 18 -16.63 -44.68 -23.40
N ARG A 19 -17.15 -45.54 -22.51
CA ARG A 19 -17.25 -45.25 -21.07
C ARG A 19 -15.87 -45.06 -20.43
N THR A 20 -14.93 -45.96 -20.68
CA THR A 20 -13.55 -45.84 -20.15
C THR A 20 -12.86 -44.60 -20.70
N PHE A 21 -12.96 -44.34 -22.02
CA PHE A 21 -12.42 -43.12 -22.61
C PHE A 21 -13.01 -41.87 -21.96
N THR A 22 -14.34 -41.81 -21.82
CA THR A 22 -15.03 -40.65 -21.22
C THR A 22 -14.60 -40.44 -19.77
N LEU A 23 -14.50 -41.51 -18.97
CA LEU A 23 -14.04 -41.41 -17.58
C LEU A 23 -12.59 -40.91 -17.49
N ILE A 24 -11.69 -41.43 -18.33
CA ILE A 24 -10.29 -40.98 -18.37
C ILE A 24 -10.22 -39.52 -18.82
N ALA A 25 -10.91 -39.16 -19.91
CA ALA A 25 -10.89 -37.82 -20.47
C ALA A 25 -11.45 -36.78 -19.48
N VAL A 26 -12.60 -37.06 -18.85
CA VAL A 26 -13.19 -36.17 -17.83
C VAL A 26 -12.27 -36.06 -16.61
N SER A 27 -11.72 -37.17 -16.12
CA SER A 27 -10.80 -37.14 -14.97
C SER A 27 -9.52 -36.36 -15.28
N ALA A 28 -8.96 -36.53 -16.49
CA ALA A 28 -7.80 -35.81 -16.96
C ALA A 28 -8.08 -34.31 -17.11
N LEU A 29 -9.25 -33.93 -17.64
CA LEU A 29 -9.66 -32.52 -17.74
C LEU A 29 -9.86 -31.88 -16.36
N LEU A 30 -10.48 -32.59 -15.41
CA LEU A 30 -10.63 -32.10 -14.04
C LEU A 30 -9.27 -31.94 -13.35
N LEU A 31 -8.36 -32.90 -13.52
CA LEU A 31 -7.00 -32.82 -12.98
C LEU A 31 -6.22 -31.67 -13.63
N ALA A 32 -6.31 -31.50 -14.95
CA ALA A 32 -5.68 -30.40 -15.65
C ALA A 32 -6.22 -29.04 -15.18
N GLY A 33 -7.54 -28.92 -14.96
CA GLY A 33 -8.16 -27.72 -14.40
C GLY A 33 -7.68 -27.43 -12.98
N LEU A 34 -7.55 -28.44 -12.13
CA LEU A 34 -7.02 -28.30 -10.77
C LEU A 34 -5.55 -27.86 -10.78
N VAL A 35 -4.72 -28.46 -11.63
CA VAL A 35 -3.31 -28.08 -11.80
C VAL A 35 -3.19 -26.66 -12.30
N ALA A 36 -3.94 -26.29 -13.35
CA ALA A 36 -3.95 -24.92 -13.87
C ALA A 36 -4.38 -23.90 -12.81
N SER A 37 -5.41 -24.22 -12.03
CA SER A 37 -5.88 -23.37 -10.92
C SER A 37 -4.81 -23.23 -9.83
N GLY A 38 -4.10 -24.32 -9.51
CA GLY A 38 -2.98 -24.31 -8.57
C GLY A 38 -1.81 -23.44 -9.05
N ILE A 39 -1.47 -23.51 -10.35
CA ILE A 39 -0.46 -22.66 -10.96
C ILE A 39 -0.89 -21.18 -10.87
N VAL A 40 -2.12 -20.86 -11.29
CA VAL A 40 -2.63 -19.49 -11.20
C VAL A 40 -2.57 -18.98 -9.75
N ALA A 41 -3.08 -19.75 -8.79
CA ALA A 41 -3.05 -19.39 -7.37
C ALA A 41 -1.63 -19.17 -6.84
N TYR A 42 -0.66 -19.96 -7.29
CA TYR A 42 0.75 -19.81 -6.92
C TYR A 42 1.41 -18.57 -7.56
N THR A 43 1.01 -18.22 -8.78
CA THR A 43 1.54 -17.05 -9.50
C THR A 43 0.88 -15.72 -9.13
N LEU A 44 -0.31 -15.76 -8.52
CA LEU A 44 -1.00 -14.55 -8.07
C LEU A 44 -0.24 -13.90 -6.90
N ARG A 45 -0.10 -12.58 -6.97
CA ARG A 45 0.53 -11.78 -5.91
C ARG A 45 -0.22 -11.97 -4.59
N ARG A 46 0.52 -12.19 -3.50
CA ARG A 46 -0.05 -12.27 -2.15
C ARG A 46 -0.59 -10.89 -1.75
N SER A 47 -1.74 -10.86 -1.09
CA SER A 47 -2.47 -9.63 -0.71
C SER A 47 -1.82 -8.80 0.41
N GLY A 48 -0.66 -9.22 0.93
CA GLY A 48 0.05 -8.56 2.04
C GLY A 48 -0.60 -8.79 3.41
N THR A 49 0.04 -8.27 4.45
CA THR A 49 -0.38 -8.41 5.87
C THR A 49 -1.10 -7.17 6.42
N GLY A 50 -1.41 -6.19 5.57
CA GLY A 50 -2.13 -4.97 5.98
C GLY A 50 -3.48 -5.29 6.60
N GLN A 51 -3.85 -4.59 7.66
CA GLN A 51 -5.10 -4.77 8.39
C GLN A 51 -5.75 -3.43 8.66
N TRP A 52 -7.07 -3.38 8.51
CA TRP A 52 -7.88 -2.23 8.87
C TRP A 52 -8.97 -2.68 9.83
N ASP A 53 -8.87 -2.28 11.09
CA ASP A 53 -9.89 -2.56 12.09
C ASP A 53 -10.90 -1.41 12.13
N THR A 54 -12.00 -1.59 11.40
CA THR A 54 -13.11 -0.63 11.36
C THR A 54 -14.14 -0.86 12.46
N SER A 55 -14.02 -1.95 13.22
CA SER A 55 -15.04 -2.38 14.18
C SER A 55 -14.90 -1.68 15.53
N GLN A 56 -13.68 -1.25 15.87
CA GLN A 56 -13.36 -0.62 17.15
C GLN A 56 -12.55 0.66 16.92
N PRO A 57 -13.19 1.83 16.93
CA PRO A 57 -12.48 3.09 16.96
C PRO A 57 -11.60 3.17 18.21
N VAL A 58 -10.39 3.69 18.05
CA VAL A 58 -9.45 3.93 19.14
C VAL A 58 -9.16 5.42 19.25
N THR A 59 -8.85 5.87 20.45
CA THR A 59 -8.37 7.24 20.72
C THR A 59 -6.90 7.19 21.07
N LEU A 60 -6.08 7.92 20.31
CA LEU A 60 -4.65 8.03 20.51
C LEU A 60 -4.30 9.45 20.96
N SER A 61 -3.39 9.58 21.93
CA SER A 61 -2.82 10.86 22.34
C SER A 61 -1.43 11.05 21.76
N GLY A 62 -1.10 12.27 21.36
CA GLY A 62 0.23 12.62 20.89
C GLY A 62 0.29 14.04 20.36
N VAL A 63 1.45 14.42 19.82
CA VAL A 63 1.66 15.74 19.23
C VAL A 63 1.27 15.68 17.75
N ALA A 64 0.32 16.51 17.34
CA ALA A 64 -0.06 16.59 15.93
C ALA A 64 1.02 17.31 15.12
N ARG A 65 1.38 16.73 13.98
CA ARG A 65 2.35 17.28 13.02
C ARG A 65 1.70 17.39 11.66
N LEU A 66 1.76 18.57 11.05
CA LEU A 66 1.24 18.79 9.71
C LEU A 66 2.22 18.33 8.62
N ARG A 67 3.52 18.40 8.90
CA ARG A 67 4.61 18.08 7.95
C ARG A 67 5.37 16.82 8.38
N PRO A 68 5.92 16.03 7.43
CA PRO A 68 5.80 16.21 5.98
C PRO A 68 4.39 15.92 5.46
N TYR A 69 3.66 15.06 6.16
CA TYR A 69 2.23 14.84 6.01
C TYR A 69 1.60 14.75 7.39
N PRO A 70 0.27 14.97 7.51
CA PRO A 70 -0.45 14.84 8.77
C PRO A 70 -0.14 13.53 9.48
N HIS A 71 0.43 13.63 10.68
CA HIS A 71 0.70 12.47 11.54
C HIS A 71 0.65 12.88 13.01
N LEU A 72 0.50 11.87 13.87
CA LEU A 72 0.55 12.02 15.32
C LEU A 72 1.85 11.40 15.83
N GLU A 73 2.67 12.17 16.52
CA GLU A 73 3.82 11.66 17.29
C GLU A 73 3.31 11.13 18.62
N THR A 74 3.17 9.80 18.73
CA THR A 74 2.75 9.13 19.96
C THR A 74 3.94 8.54 20.70
N LEU A 75 3.73 8.09 21.95
CA LEU A 75 4.75 7.37 22.72
C LEU A 75 5.20 6.06 22.04
N ASP A 76 4.28 5.42 21.29
CA ASP A 76 4.53 4.16 20.58
C ASP A 76 5.08 4.38 19.15
N GLY A 77 5.40 5.62 18.79
CA GLY A 77 5.88 6.00 17.47
C GLY A 77 4.87 6.79 16.63
N PRO A 78 5.20 7.04 15.36
CA PRO A 78 4.40 7.90 14.50
C PRO A 78 3.16 7.17 13.97
N VAL A 79 2.04 7.87 13.90
CA VAL A 79 0.79 7.37 13.31
C VAL A 79 0.34 8.33 12.22
N LEU A 80 0.37 7.89 10.96
CA LEU A 80 -0.08 8.70 9.83
C LEU A 80 -1.59 8.95 9.92
N LEU A 81 -2.03 10.18 9.60
CA LEU A 81 -3.43 10.55 9.68
C LEU A 81 -4.02 10.72 8.27
N ALA A 82 -5.15 10.08 8.03
CA ALA A 82 -5.92 10.22 6.80
C ALA A 82 -7.41 10.40 7.12
N GLU A 83 -8.14 11.04 6.23
CA GLU A 83 -9.60 11.18 6.35
C GLU A 83 -10.32 10.07 5.57
N PRO A 84 -11.63 9.88 5.81
CA PRO A 84 -12.47 9.01 5.00
C PRO A 84 -12.36 9.31 3.50
N GLY A 85 -12.38 8.24 2.70
CA GLY A 85 -12.20 8.34 1.25
C GLY A 85 -10.74 8.50 0.84
N LYS A 86 -10.48 9.40 -0.13
CA LYS A 86 -9.19 9.63 -0.80
C LYS A 86 -8.54 10.94 -0.34
N HIS A 87 -8.68 11.30 0.92
CA HIS A 87 -8.23 12.60 1.45
C HIS A 87 -7.21 12.42 2.58
N GLY A 88 -6.17 13.23 2.58
CA GLY A 88 -5.29 13.43 3.72
C GLY A 88 -5.95 14.29 4.79
N ALA A 89 -5.34 14.36 5.97
CA ALA A 89 -5.89 15.07 7.13
C ALA A 89 -5.40 16.53 7.28
N GLN A 90 -4.91 17.16 6.21
CA GLN A 90 -4.30 18.50 6.28
C GLN A 90 -5.28 19.55 6.83
N GLY A 91 -6.53 19.52 6.33
CA GLY A 91 -7.56 20.47 6.74
C GLY A 91 -7.90 20.37 8.23
N ARG A 92 -7.96 19.15 8.78
CA ARG A 92 -8.25 18.90 10.19
C ARG A 92 -7.06 19.10 11.12
N THR A 93 -5.83 19.06 10.60
CA THR A 93 -4.61 19.18 11.40
C THR A 93 -3.96 20.57 11.33
N ALA A 94 -4.37 21.44 10.40
CA ALA A 94 -3.75 22.75 10.17
C ALA A 94 -3.68 23.65 11.43
N ASN A 95 -4.74 23.67 12.24
CA ASN A 95 -4.83 24.56 13.41
C ASN A 95 -4.28 23.93 14.71
N ILE A 96 -3.81 22.69 14.65
CA ILE A 96 -3.36 21.93 15.83
C ILE A 96 -1.90 21.48 15.71
N ASP A 97 -1.20 21.89 14.65
CA ASP A 97 0.21 21.58 14.44
C ASP A 97 1.07 22.03 15.64
N GLY A 98 1.83 21.08 16.17
CA GLY A 98 2.66 21.24 17.36
C GLY A 98 1.93 21.15 18.69
N HIS A 99 0.63 20.88 18.72
CA HIS A 99 -0.11 20.74 19.98
C HIS A 99 -0.34 19.27 20.33
N GLU A 100 -0.42 19.00 21.63
CA GLU A 100 -0.90 17.73 22.14
C GLU A 100 -2.41 17.64 21.95
N VAL A 101 -2.85 16.58 21.28
CA VAL A 101 -4.26 16.31 20.98
C VAL A 101 -4.58 14.83 21.15
N MET A 102 -5.87 14.56 21.35
CA MET A 102 -6.43 13.23 21.21
C MET A 102 -7.09 13.11 19.85
N VAL A 103 -6.76 12.05 19.12
CA VAL A 103 -7.33 11.74 17.80
C VAL A 103 -8.04 10.40 17.88
N THR A 104 -9.32 10.38 17.52
CA THR A 104 -10.13 9.16 17.46
C THR A 104 -10.31 8.73 16.02
N GLY A 105 -10.21 7.43 15.76
CA GLY A 105 -10.39 6.88 14.42
C GLY A 105 -10.25 5.36 14.36
N THR A 106 -10.26 4.81 13.15
CA THR A 106 -10.07 3.38 12.90
C THR A 106 -8.63 3.08 12.47
N THR A 107 -8.05 2.01 13.00
CA THR A 107 -6.61 1.76 12.86
C THR A 107 -6.30 0.96 11.59
N LEU A 108 -5.29 1.42 10.85
CA LEU A 108 -4.67 0.68 9.75
C LEU A 108 -3.23 0.33 10.14
N MET A 109 -2.80 -0.90 9.87
CA MET A 109 -1.46 -1.35 10.26
C MET A 109 -0.88 -2.43 9.36
N ARG A 110 0.44 -2.34 9.12
CA ARG A 110 1.24 -3.38 8.47
C ARG A 110 2.60 -3.44 9.15
N GLY A 111 2.88 -4.53 9.86
CA GLY A 111 4.07 -4.61 10.72
C GLY A 111 4.02 -3.55 11.81
N THR A 112 5.05 -2.72 11.91
CA THR A 112 5.14 -1.61 12.88
C THR A 112 4.53 -0.30 12.36
N LEU A 113 4.23 -0.19 11.06
CA LEU A 113 3.67 1.01 10.47
C LEU A 113 2.18 1.12 10.81
N ARG A 114 1.77 2.34 11.18
CA ARG A 114 0.41 2.64 11.63
C ARG A 114 -0.14 3.87 10.93
N ALA A 115 -1.41 3.81 10.59
CA ALA A 115 -2.20 4.97 10.23
C ALA A 115 -3.54 4.93 10.95
N LEU A 116 -4.19 6.08 11.03
CA LEU A 116 -5.51 6.24 11.62
C LEU A 116 -6.41 6.95 10.61
N GLU A 117 -7.51 6.32 10.23
CA GLU A 117 -8.58 7.03 9.53
C GLU A 117 -9.39 7.82 10.56
N ILE A 118 -9.21 9.14 10.56
CA ILE A 118 -9.67 10.01 11.64
C ILE A 118 -11.18 10.28 11.54
N THR A 119 -11.86 10.16 12.68
CA THR A 119 -13.26 10.54 12.85
C THR A 119 -13.37 11.81 13.69
N GLU A 120 -12.60 11.91 14.76
CA GLU A 120 -12.64 13.04 15.69
C GLU A 120 -11.23 13.51 16.06
N VAL A 121 -11.08 14.81 16.32
CA VAL A 121 -9.87 15.41 16.87
C VAL A 121 -10.27 16.34 18.00
N SER A 122 -9.67 16.18 19.18
CA SER A 122 -9.93 17.05 20.32
C SER A 122 -9.40 18.47 20.08
N ALA A 123 -9.83 19.40 20.92
CA ALA A 123 -9.16 20.69 21.01
C ALA A 123 -7.68 20.50 21.43
N PRO A 124 -6.76 21.37 20.98
CA PRO A 124 -5.40 21.45 21.50
C PRO A 124 -5.35 21.53 23.02
N SER A 125 -4.39 20.82 23.60
CA SER A 125 -4.05 20.91 25.01
C SER A 125 -2.56 21.16 25.18
N GLY A 126 -2.19 21.76 26.32
CA GLY A 126 -0.80 22.07 26.65
C GLY A 126 -0.19 23.22 25.85
N GLU A 127 1.10 23.44 26.06
CA GLU A 127 1.87 24.38 25.26
C GLU A 127 2.24 23.77 23.91
N ARG A 128 2.34 24.64 22.89
CA ARG A 128 2.80 24.21 21.57
C ARG A 128 4.25 23.75 21.63
N VAL A 129 4.48 22.49 21.31
CA VAL A 129 5.81 21.94 21.06
C VAL A 129 6.38 22.60 19.80
N GLY A 130 7.62 23.07 19.90
CA GLY A 130 8.33 23.77 18.84
C GLY A 130 8.38 23.00 17.52
N PRO A 131 8.83 23.67 16.44
CA PRO A 131 8.92 23.05 15.13
C PRO A 131 9.92 21.89 15.15
N THR A 132 9.50 20.74 14.61
CA THR A 132 10.40 19.65 14.25
C THR A 132 10.91 19.88 12.83
N SER A 133 12.17 19.55 12.57
CA SER A 133 12.77 19.58 11.23
C SER A 133 13.11 18.17 10.76
N ILE A 134 13.27 18.01 9.45
CA ILE A 134 13.82 16.78 8.91
C ILE A 134 15.32 16.73 9.18
N GLU A 135 15.78 15.61 9.73
CA GLU A 135 17.18 15.26 9.91
C GLU A 135 17.58 14.27 8.81
N LEU A 136 18.22 14.78 7.76
CA LEU A 136 18.67 13.96 6.62
C LEU A 136 20.07 13.41 6.87
N GLY A 137 20.29 12.17 6.42
CA GLY A 137 21.63 11.60 6.29
C GLY A 137 22.49 12.41 5.30
N ALA A 138 23.81 12.27 5.42
CA ALA A 138 24.76 13.00 4.58
C ALA A 138 24.75 12.53 3.12
N ASP A 139 24.57 11.24 2.91
CA ASP A 139 24.73 10.61 1.60
C ASP A 139 23.40 10.49 0.84
N GLU A 140 23.47 10.73 -0.47
CA GLU A 140 22.40 10.34 -1.38
C GLU A 140 22.54 8.88 -1.78
N ILE A 141 21.41 8.18 -1.78
CA ILE A 141 21.31 6.79 -2.16
C ILE A 141 20.27 6.64 -3.27
N THR A 142 20.43 5.60 -4.09
CA THR A 142 19.42 5.18 -5.07
C THR A 142 18.83 3.86 -4.61
N LEU A 143 17.51 3.82 -4.43
CA LEU A 143 16.79 2.63 -4.01
C LEU A 143 15.85 2.16 -5.10
N LEU A 144 15.77 0.84 -5.28
CA LEU A 144 14.74 0.19 -6.07
C LEU A 144 13.56 -0.15 -5.16
N GLY A 145 12.35 0.25 -5.55
CA GLY A 145 11.17 0.02 -4.73
C GLY A 145 9.92 0.53 -5.42
N GLU A 146 8.86 0.73 -4.65
CA GLU A 146 7.55 1.14 -5.12
C GLU A 146 7.05 2.36 -4.34
N ILE A 147 6.40 3.29 -5.04
CA ILE A 147 5.70 4.43 -4.45
C ILE A 147 4.25 4.03 -4.21
N LEU A 148 3.79 4.14 -2.97
CA LEU A 148 2.49 3.64 -2.50
C LEU A 148 1.79 4.72 -1.68
N ASP A 149 0.45 4.73 -1.62
CA ASP A 149 -0.23 5.50 -0.57
C ASP A 149 -0.28 4.70 0.74
N SER A 150 -0.04 5.39 1.85
CA SER A 150 0.01 4.76 3.18
C SER A 150 -1.30 4.08 3.57
N LYS A 151 -2.47 4.65 3.25
CA LYS A 151 -3.76 4.12 3.70
C LYS A 151 -4.09 2.77 3.07
N CYS A 152 -4.02 2.65 1.76
CA CYS A 152 -4.27 1.40 1.05
C CYS A 152 -3.19 0.37 1.33
N TYR A 153 -1.91 0.78 1.35
CA TYR A 153 -0.81 -0.11 1.72
C TYR A 153 -1.03 -0.71 3.12
N LEU A 154 -1.46 0.08 4.10
CA LEU A 154 -1.66 -0.39 5.47
C LEU A 154 -2.90 -1.26 5.67
N GLY A 155 -3.83 -1.32 4.71
CA GLY A 155 -4.91 -2.31 4.76
C GLY A 155 -6.24 -1.89 4.17
N ALA A 156 -6.41 -0.62 3.73
CA ALA A 156 -7.66 -0.20 3.10
C ALA A 156 -7.93 -0.85 1.74
N MET A 157 -6.88 -1.39 1.09
CA MET A 157 -6.99 -2.20 -0.12
C MET A 157 -6.13 -3.45 -0.01
N LYS A 158 -6.57 -4.55 -0.61
CA LYS A 158 -5.86 -5.84 -0.62
C LYS A 158 -5.86 -6.43 -2.04
N PRO A 159 -4.71 -6.46 -2.75
CA PRO A 159 -3.42 -5.86 -2.38
C PRO A 159 -3.45 -4.33 -2.41
N GLY A 160 -2.67 -3.71 -1.51
CA GLY A 160 -2.45 -2.25 -1.45
C GLY A 160 -1.12 -1.83 -2.10
N ASP A 161 -0.64 -2.66 -3.02
CA ASP A 161 0.65 -2.57 -3.73
C ASP A 161 0.52 -3.16 -5.14
N GLY A 162 1.50 -2.86 -5.99
CA GLY A 162 1.61 -3.29 -7.37
C GLY A 162 0.75 -2.49 -8.36
N PRO A 163 0.82 -2.86 -9.66
CA PRO A 163 0.18 -2.10 -10.73
C PRO A 163 -1.35 -2.00 -10.63
N THR A 164 -2.01 -2.99 -10.02
CA THR A 164 -3.47 -2.95 -9.78
C THR A 164 -3.87 -1.86 -8.79
N HIS A 165 -2.92 -1.38 -7.98
CA HIS A 165 -3.13 -0.32 -7.01
C HIS A 165 -2.92 1.09 -7.61
N LYS A 166 -2.20 1.22 -8.73
CA LYS A 166 -1.76 2.51 -9.31
C LYS A 166 -2.83 3.60 -9.35
N ALA A 167 -3.97 3.34 -9.99
CA ALA A 167 -5.01 4.36 -10.15
C ALA A 167 -5.61 4.81 -8.80
N CYS A 168 -5.76 3.87 -7.87
CA CYS A 168 -6.21 4.14 -6.51
C CYS A 168 -5.17 4.96 -5.74
N ALA A 169 -3.89 4.58 -5.82
CA ALA A 169 -2.78 5.26 -5.17
C ALA A 169 -2.66 6.71 -5.64
N ILE A 170 -2.68 6.97 -6.94
CA ILE A 170 -2.60 8.33 -7.50
C ILE A 170 -3.69 9.24 -6.90
N LEU A 171 -4.93 8.74 -6.80
CA LEU A 171 -6.03 9.52 -6.21
C LEU A 171 -5.81 9.78 -4.71
N CYS A 172 -5.37 8.78 -3.96
CA CYS A 172 -5.03 8.93 -2.54
C CYS A 172 -3.93 10.00 -2.33
N LEU A 173 -2.83 9.89 -3.08
CA LEU A 173 -1.68 10.78 -2.96
C LEU A 173 -2.02 12.22 -3.35
N ARG A 174 -2.79 12.41 -4.44
CA ARG A 174 -3.32 13.71 -4.85
C ARG A 174 -4.21 14.36 -3.80
N GLY A 175 -4.99 13.54 -3.10
CA GLY A 175 -5.80 14.02 -1.99
C GLY A 175 -5.01 14.30 -0.71
N GLY A 176 -3.69 14.11 -0.72
CA GLY A 176 -2.80 14.43 0.40
C GLY A 176 -2.55 13.28 1.37
N ILE A 177 -2.93 12.03 1.05
CA ILE A 177 -2.53 10.86 1.84
C ILE A 177 -1.02 10.68 1.70
N ALA A 178 -0.33 10.41 2.82
CA ALA A 178 1.13 10.32 2.83
C ALA A 178 1.63 9.21 1.87
N PRO A 179 2.53 9.54 0.92
CA PRO A 179 3.22 8.56 0.10
C PRO A 179 4.26 7.83 0.91
N LEU A 180 4.29 6.52 0.75
CA LEU A 180 5.34 5.65 1.21
C LEU A 180 6.22 5.27 0.02
N PHE A 181 7.51 5.20 0.24
CA PHE A 181 8.41 4.41 -0.57
C PHE A 181 8.67 3.10 0.18
N VAL A 182 8.44 1.98 -0.50
CA VAL A 182 8.72 0.64 0.00
C VAL A 182 9.70 -0.02 -0.94
N GLY A 183 10.92 -0.26 -0.50
CA GLY A 183 11.96 -0.82 -1.33
C GLY A 183 13.00 -1.55 -0.50
N GLU A 184 14.10 -1.90 -1.15
CA GLU A 184 15.22 -2.59 -0.49
C GLU A 184 16.54 -1.89 -0.84
N THR A 185 17.47 -1.89 0.11
CA THR A 185 18.87 -1.50 -0.16
C THR A 185 19.59 -2.62 -0.92
N GLU A 186 20.76 -2.33 -1.49
CA GLU A 186 21.60 -3.38 -2.11
C GLU A 186 22.00 -4.49 -1.11
N ALA A 187 22.02 -4.18 0.18
CA ALA A 187 22.28 -5.15 1.24
C ALA A 187 21.05 -6.01 1.61
N GLY A 188 19.91 -5.79 0.95
CA GLY A 188 18.65 -6.50 1.20
C GLY A 188 17.86 -5.99 2.41
N GLU A 189 18.20 -4.81 2.93
CA GLU A 189 17.43 -4.19 4.01
C GLU A 189 16.16 -3.55 3.45
N VAL A 190 15.01 -3.93 4.00
CA VAL A 190 13.71 -3.34 3.62
C VAL A 190 13.61 -1.93 4.18
N ILE A 191 13.40 -0.96 3.29
CA ILE A 191 13.16 0.44 3.62
C ILE A 191 11.67 0.72 3.45
N VAL A 192 11.05 1.26 4.51
CA VAL A 192 9.73 1.88 4.40
C VAL A 192 9.78 3.28 4.99
N ALA A 193 9.57 4.27 4.13
CA ALA A 193 9.75 5.67 4.51
C ALA A 193 8.70 6.57 3.84
N VAL A 194 8.32 7.67 4.50
CA VAL A 194 7.45 8.67 3.89
C VAL A 194 8.24 9.48 2.86
N LEU A 195 7.74 9.53 1.63
CA LEU A 195 8.37 10.26 0.54
C LEU A 195 8.04 11.76 0.64
N CYS A 196 9.05 12.62 0.64
CA CYS A 196 8.85 14.07 0.72
C CYS A 196 9.98 14.83 0.02
N SER A 197 9.85 16.16 -0.09
CA SER A 197 10.95 17.04 -0.46
C SER A 197 11.94 17.22 0.70
N PRO A 198 13.18 17.69 0.47
CA PRO A 198 14.17 17.89 1.54
C PRO A 198 13.76 18.90 2.62
N ASP A 199 12.86 19.83 2.31
CA ASP A 199 12.27 20.81 3.25
C ASP A 199 11.02 20.27 3.98
N GLY A 200 10.63 19.03 3.69
CA GLY A 200 9.43 18.38 4.20
C GLY A 200 8.14 18.82 3.52
N SER A 201 8.20 19.47 2.35
CA SER A 201 7.00 19.64 1.53
C SER A 201 6.53 18.30 0.96
N PRO A 202 5.25 18.19 0.54
CA PRO A 202 4.80 17.07 -0.27
C PRO A 202 5.63 16.92 -1.55
N VAL A 203 5.67 15.69 -2.07
CA VAL A 203 6.30 15.38 -3.37
C VAL A 203 5.48 15.95 -4.52
N SER A 204 6.11 16.13 -5.67
CA SER A 204 5.46 16.71 -6.84
C SER A 204 4.52 15.72 -7.55
N GLU A 205 3.61 16.24 -8.38
CA GLU A 205 2.68 15.43 -9.18
C GLU A 205 3.39 14.46 -10.13
N GLU A 206 4.57 14.83 -10.62
CA GLU A 206 5.37 13.98 -11.49
C GLU A 206 5.88 12.73 -10.77
N ILE A 207 6.19 12.83 -9.47
CA ILE A 207 6.55 11.67 -8.64
C ILE A 207 5.30 10.80 -8.38
N ILE A 208 4.16 11.43 -8.09
CA ILE A 208 2.89 10.74 -7.83
C ILE A 208 2.47 9.88 -9.04
N ALA A 209 2.78 10.29 -10.27
CA ALA A 209 2.44 9.55 -11.49
C ALA A 209 3.03 8.12 -11.55
N PHE A 210 4.10 7.86 -10.79
CA PHE A 210 4.77 6.56 -10.67
C PHE A 210 4.21 5.68 -9.54
N ALA A 211 3.16 6.11 -8.85
CA ALA A 211 2.56 5.30 -7.78
C ALA A 211 2.07 3.95 -8.32
N GLY A 212 2.30 2.87 -7.57
CA GLY A 212 1.97 1.52 -8.00
C GLY A 212 2.98 0.87 -8.97
N GLU A 213 4.10 1.55 -9.28
CA GLU A 213 5.16 1.04 -10.15
C GLU A 213 6.46 0.80 -9.40
N THR A 214 7.20 -0.22 -9.83
CA THR A 214 8.58 -0.43 -9.40
C THR A 214 9.49 0.59 -10.08
N VAL A 215 10.17 1.40 -9.28
CA VAL A 215 10.98 2.52 -9.72
C VAL A 215 12.30 2.61 -8.94
N ARG A 216 13.31 3.20 -9.58
CA ARG A 216 14.54 3.64 -8.93
C ARG A 216 14.41 5.10 -8.54
N VAL A 217 14.52 5.37 -7.24
CA VAL A 217 14.40 6.71 -6.67
C VAL A 217 15.71 7.07 -6.00
N ARG A 218 16.26 8.24 -6.36
CA ARG A 218 17.46 8.81 -5.74
C ARG A 218 17.06 9.86 -4.73
N GLY A 219 17.60 9.78 -3.51
CA GLY A 219 17.25 10.69 -2.43
C GLY A 219 18.11 10.47 -1.18
N ARG A 220 17.69 11.03 -0.05
CA ARG A 220 18.34 10.85 1.26
C ARG A 220 17.36 10.29 2.26
N ILE A 221 17.76 9.26 2.99
CA ILE A 221 17.00 8.78 4.14
C ILE A 221 17.24 9.74 5.31
N GLY A 222 16.20 9.94 6.11
CA GLY A 222 16.28 10.70 7.33
C GLY A 222 15.09 10.43 8.23
N THR A 223 14.91 11.31 9.20
CA THR A 223 13.78 11.27 10.13
C THR A 223 13.13 12.64 10.27
N PHE A 224 11.84 12.64 10.57
CA PHE A 224 11.12 13.78 11.13
C PHE A 224 10.58 13.34 12.49
N GLY A 225 11.24 13.73 13.58
CA GLY A 225 10.99 13.12 14.87
C GLY A 225 11.24 11.60 14.80
N SER A 226 10.21 10.79 15.04
CA SER A 226 10.27 9.32 14.93
C SER A 226 9.81 8.79 13.56
N LEU A 227 9.33 9.64 12.65
CA LEU A 227 8.88 9.24 11.32
C LEU A 227 10.06 9.11 10.36
N GLN A 228 10.27 7.91 9.82
CA GLN A 228 11.27 7.68 8.77
C GLN A 228 10.82 8.35 7.47
N VAL A 229 11.71 9.13 6.86
CA VAL A 229 11.46 9.84 5.61
C VAL A 229 12.51 9.50 4.56
N PHE A 230 12.09 9.54 3.30
CA PHE A 230 12.98 9.47 2.15
C PHE A 230 12.77 10.75 1.33
N ALA A 231 13.73 11.66 1.45
CA ALA A 231 13.67 12.97 0.83
C ALA A 231 14.24 12.92 -0.59
N VAL A 232 13.44 13.36 -1.56
CA VAL A 232 13.77 13.36 -2.99
C VAL A 232 13.81 14.79 -3.49
N ALA A 233 14.87 15.16 -4.21
CA ALA A 233 15.02 16.52 -4.70
C ALA A 233 13.87 16.91 -5.65
N PRO A 234 13.40 18.17 -5.63
CA PRO A 234 12.42 18.65 -6.60
C PRO A 234 12.89 18.41 -8.05
N GLY A 235 12.03 17.81 -8.87
CA GLY A 235 12.34 17.48 -10.27
C GLY A 235 13.19 16.22 -10.48
N ALA A 236 13.62 15.53 -9.41
CA ALA A 236 14.21 14.20 -9.54
C ALA A 236 13.09 13.19 -9.85
N LEU A 237 12.99 12.81 -11.12
CA LEU A 237 12.00 11.83 -11.57
C LEU A 237 12.49 10.42 -11.26
N PRO A 238 11.61 9.54 -10.75
CA PRO A 238 11.90 8.12 -10.66
C PRO A 238 12.24 7.56 -12.05
N ALA A 239 13.23 6.68 -12.12
CA ALA A 239 13.49 5.88 -13.32
C ALA A 239 12.73 4.55 -13.22
N ALA A 240 12.34 3.97 -14.36
CA ALA A 240 11.73 2.64 -14.35
C ALA A 240 12.67 1.62 -13.67
N GLY A 241 12.10 0.79 -12.80
CA GLY A 241 12.77 -0.40 -12.30
C GLY A 241 12.64 -1.51 -13.33
N ASP A 242 13.77 -1.94 -13.90
CA ASP A 242 13.83 -3.11 -14.78
C ASP A 242 13.62 -4.42 -14.01
#